data_AF-A0A140KBY9-F1
#
_entry.id   AF-A0A140KBY9-F1
#
_cell.length_a   1.000
_cell.length_b   1.000
_cell.length_c   1.000
_cell.angle_alpha   90.00
_cell.angle_beta   90.00
_cell.angle_gamma   90.00
#
_symmetry.space_group_name_H-M   'P 1'
#
loop_
_entity.id
_entity.type
_entity.pdbx_description
1 polymer ?
#
loop_
_entity_poly.entity_id
_entity_poly.type
_entity_poly.pdbx_seq_one_letter_code
_entity_poly.pdbx_strand_id
1 'polypeptide(L)'
;MILIKNFKKFLVSLKNLFLRQDSYQIFCCYVNQTKKIQLIKISNNCNENWQQIVLPGECFSFKALLKSELEIYDDQNSTSIIDVIPCPKLEIVF
;
A
#
# COMPACT_ATOMS: atom_id res chain seq x y z
N MET A 1 1.95 37.43 18.14
CA MET A 1 1.14 36.18 18.17
C MET A 1 0.23 35.97 16.93
N ILE A 2 0.44 36.68 15.81
CA ILE A 2 -0.41 36.56 14.59
C ILE A 2 0.33 35.80 13.47
N LEU A 3 1.65 36.01 13.32
CA LEU A 3 2.49 35.31 12.33
C LEU A 3 2.46 33.77 12.47
N ILE A 4 2.48 33.25 13.70
CA ILE A 4 2.47 31.80 13.97
C ILE A 4 1.12 31.16 13.58
N LYS A 5 0.00 31.88 13.75
CA LYS A 5 -1.33 31.37 13.38
C LYS A 5 -1.45 31.21 11.86
N ASN A 6 -0.88 32.14 11.09
CA ASN A 6 -0.83 32.05 9.63
C ASN A 6 0.07 30.91 9.16
N PHE A 7 1.21 30.68 9.81
CA PHE A 7 2.10 29.57 9.47
C PHE A 7 1.44 28.20 9.76
N LYS A 8 0.74 28.05 10.90
CA LYS A 8 -0.06 26.83 11.17
C LYS A 8 -1.16 26.63 10.14
N LYS A 9 -1.90 27.69 9.79
CA LYS A 9 -2.95 27.62 8.76
C LYS A 9 -2.39 27.26 7.38
N PHE A 10 -1.21 27.79 7.05
CA PHE A 10 -0.47 27.47 5.83
C PHE A 10 -0.01 26.01 5.82
N LEU A 11 0.59 25.51 6.91
CA LEU A 11 0.99 24.11 7.06
C LEU A 11 -0.21 23.15 6.99
N VAL A 12 -1.35 23.52 7.58
CA VAL A 12 -2.60 22.75 7.46
C VAL A 12 -3.12 22.76 6.03
N SER A 13 -3.08 23.90 5.34
CA SER A 13 -3.48 24.01 3.94
C SER A 13 -2.55 23.22 3.01
N LEU A 14 -1.24 23.20 3.30
CA LEU A 14 -0.24 22.40 2.59
C LEU A 14 -0.42 20.90 2.84
N LYS A 15 -0.67 20.49 4.09
CA LYS A 15 -1.06 19.11 4.41
C LYS A 15 -2.32 18.71 3.68
N ASN A 16 -3.36 19.56 3.66
CA ASN A 16 -4.61 19.27 2.96
C ASN A 16 -4.45 19.23 1.42
N LEU A 17 -3.53 20.03 0.87
CA LEU A 17 -3.15 19.97 -0.54
C LEU A 17 -2.40 18.67 -0.87
N PHE A 18 -1.47 18.23 0.00
CA PHE A 18 -0.75 16.97 -0.14
C PHE A 18 -1.68 15.75 0.02
N LEU A 19 -2.60 15.79 0.99
CA LEU A 19 -3.63 14.77 1.22
C LEU A 19 -4.61 14.62 0.04
N ARG A 20 -4.76 15.64 -0.81
CA ARG A 20 -5.61 15.56 -2.02
C ARG A 20 -4.90 14.88 -3.19
N GLN A 21 -3.57 14.99 -3.32
CA GLN A 21 -2.82 14.36 -4.42
C GLN A 21 -2.53 12.87 -4.18
N ASP A 22 -2.60 12.40 -2.94
CA ASP A 22 -2.51 10.98 -2.56
C ASP A 22 -3.79 10.16 -2.84
N SER A 23 -4.83 10.76 -3.42
CA SER A 23 -6.20 10.21 -3.44
C SER A 23 -6.58 9.35 -4.65
N TYR A 24 -5.65 9.06 -5.56
CA TYR A 24 -5.90 8.09 -6.64
C TYR A 24 -5.72 6.67 -6.12
N GLN A 25 -6.85 6.04 -5.79
CA GLN A 25 -6.92 4.60 -5.57
C GLN A 25 -6.91 3.88 -6.91
N ILE A 26 -6.06 2.88 -7.02
CA ILE A 26 -5.97 1.95 -8.16
C ILE A 26 -6.47 0.57 -7.74
N PHE A 27 -6.92 -0.22 -8.72
CA PHE A 27 -7.25 -1.63 -8.53
C PHE A 27 -6.07 -2.49 -8.93
N CYS A 28 -5.64 -3.38 -8.04
CA CYS A 28 -4.49 -4.24 -8.25
C CYS A 28 -4.86 -5.72 -8.17
N CYS A 29 -4.13 -6.59 -8.86
CA CYS A 29 -4.09 -8.04 -8.57
C CYS A 29 -2.65 -8.50 -8.43
N TYR A 30 -2.39 -9.25 -7.34
CA TYR A 30 -1.18 -10.03 -7.18
C TYR A 30 -1.50 -11.52 -7.33
N VAL A 31 -0.73 -12.23 -8.15
CA VAL A 31 -0.82 -13.68 -8.29
C VAL A 31 0.40 -14.31 -7.64
N ASN A 32 0.19 -15.18 -6.65
CA ASN A 32 1.28 -15.98 -6.11
C ASN A 32 1.66 -17.08 -7.11
N GLN A 33 2.69 -16.83 -7.92
CA GLN A 33 3.19 -17.79 -8.92
C GLN A 33 4.13 -18.86 -8.32
N THR A 34 4.37 -18.83 -7.01
CA THR A 34 5.23 -19.80 -6.33
C THR A 34 4.46 -21.07 -5.98
N LYS A 35 5.17 -22.09 -5.48
CA LYS A 35 4.56 -23.32 -4.94
C LYS A 35 4.35 -23.28 -3.42
N LYS A 36 4.58 -22.14 -2.79
CA LYS A 36 4.47 -21.96 -1.33
C LYS A 36 3.35 -20.99 -0.99
N ILE A 37 2.82 -21.11 0.21
CA ILE A 37 1.93 -20.10 0.79
C ILE A 37 2.75 -18.82 1.01
N GLN A 38 2.14 -17.66 0.76
CA GLN A 38 2.75 -16.37 1.02
C GLN A 38 1.84 -15.53 1.90
N LEU A 39 2.45 -14.74 2.77
CA LEU A 39 1.76 -13.70 3.51
C LEU A 39 2.08 -12.36 2.83
N ILE A 40 1.05 -11.56 2.54
CA ILE A 40 1.21 -10.25 1.90
C ILE A 40 0.73 -9.14 2.82
N LYS A 41 1.30 -7.94 2.66
CA LYS A 41 0.91 -6.72 3.36
C LYS A 41 0.96 -5.54 2.40
N ILE A 42 -0.02 -4.65 2.47
CA ILE A 42 0.01 -3.40 1.70
C ILE A 42 0.59 -2.31 2.60
N SER A 43 1.82 -1.88 2.32
CA SER A 43 2.44 -0.74 2.99
C SER A 43 1.77 0.56 2.51
N ASN A 44 1.70 1.57 3.38
CA ASN A 44 1.09 2.88 3.09
C ASN A 44 -0.46 2.93 2.99
N ASN A 45 -1.18 1.83 3.26
CA ASN A 45 -2.63 1.89 3.52
C ASN A 45 -2.87 2.33 4.98
N CYS A 46 -3.93 3.11 5.25
CA CYS A 46 -4.26 3.63 6.59
C CYS A 46 -4.49 2.54 7.68
N ASN A 47 -4.47 1.26 7.32
CA ASN A 47 -4.59 0.14 8.23
C ASN A 47 -3.22 -0.52 8.43
N GLU A 48 -2.51 -0.10 9.48
CA GLU A 48 -1.10 -0.44 9.71
C GLU A 48 -0.82 -1.95 9.95
N ASN A 49 -1.86 -2.74 10.24
CA ASN A 49 -1.76 -4.14 10.66
C ASN A 49 -2.44 -5.14 9.72
N TRP A 50 -2.88 -4.72 8.53
CA TRP A 50 -3.57 -5.63 7.63
C TRP A 50 -2.57 -6.52 6.88
N GLN A 51 -2.76 -7.84 6.95
CA GLN A 51 -2.01 -8.85 6.23
C GLN A 51 -2.97 -9.92 5.71
N GLN A 52 -2.60 -10.61 4.63
CA GLN A 52 -3.44 -11.63 4.01
C GLN A 52 -2.61 -12.81 3.53
N ILE A 53 -3.15 -14.02 3.62
CA ILE A 53 -2.55 -15.23 3.06
C ILE A 53 -2.97 -15.35 1.58
N VAL A 54 -2.01 -15.68 0.71
CA VAL A 54 -2.23 -15.94 -0.72
C VAL A 54 -1.68 -17.32 -1.08
N LEU A 55 -2.56 -18.20 -1.55
CA LEU A 55 -2.20 -19.57 -1.94
C LEU A 55 -1.50 -19.61 -3.31
N PRO A 56 -0.72 -20.66 -3.61
CA PRO A 56 -0.19 -20.91 -4.95
C PRO A 56 -1.28 -20.82 -6.03
N GLY A 57 -1.05 -19.95 -7.01
CA GLY A 57 -1.95 -19.71 -8.14
C GLY A 57 -3.15 -18.79 -7.86
N GLU A 58 -3.34 -18.33 -6.62
CA GLU A 58 -4.43 -17.42 -6.27
C GLU A 58 -4.14 -15.98 -6.70
N CYS A 59 -5.14 -15.30 -7.29
CA CYS A 59 -5.12 -13.85 -7.54
C CYS A 59 -5.77 -13.13 -6.36
N PHE A 60 -4.97 -12.42 -5.58
CA PHE A 60 -5.46 -11.52 -4.57
C PHE A 60 -5.70 -10.14 -5.17
N SER A 61 -6.97 -9.74 -5.26
CA SER A 61 -7.39 -8.43 -5.80
C SER A 61 -7.67 -7.42 -4.69
N PHE A 62 -7.18 -6.20 -4.83
CA PHE A 62 -7.29 -5.17 -3.79
C PHE A 62 -7.27 -3.74 -4.34
N LYS A 63 -7.66 -2.78 -3.49
CA LYS A 63 -7.48 -1.35 -3.74
C LYS A 63 -6.27 -0.84 -2.98
N ALA A 64 -5.46 -0.02 -3.64
CA ALA A 64 -4.29 0.60 -3.05
C ALA A 64 -4.12 2.04 -3.52
N LEU A 65 -3.36 2.85 -2.77
CA LEU A 65 -2.94 4.16 -3.25
C LEU A 65 -1.80 3.98 -4.26
N LEU A 66 -1.65 4.92 -5.20
CA LEU A 66 -0.53 4.91 -6.17
C LEU A 66 0.86 4.80 -5.51
N LYS A 67 1.01 5.31 -4.28
CA LYS A 67 2.26 5.27 -3.51
C LYS A 67 2.40 4.06 -2.58
N SER A 68 1.43 3.15 -2.59
CA SER A 68 1.47 1.94 -1.77
C SER A 68 2.39 0.89 -2.40
N GLU A 69 2.92 0.00 -1.57
CA GLU A 69 3.71 -1.14 -2.00
C GLU A 69 3.09 -2.42 -1.40
N LEU A 70 3.27 -3.54 -2.10
CA LEU A 70 2.90 -4.86 -1.63
C LEU A 70 4.16 -5.55 -1.12
N GLU A 71 4.25 -5.72 0.19
CA GLU A 71 5.28 -6.50 0.87
C GLU A 71 4.88 -7.98 0.85
N ILE A 72 5.81 -8.86 0.52
CA ILE A 72 5.60 -10.31 0.44
C ILE A 72 6.54 -10.99 1.43
N TYR A 73 6.01 -11.91 2.24
CA TYR A 73 6.72 -12.67 3.26
C TYR A 73 6.61 -14.17 2.98
N ASP A 74 7.63 -14.95 3.38
CA ASP A 74 7.52 -16.42 3.42
C ASP A 74 6.63 -16.81 4.61
N ASP A 75 5.77 -17.80 4.42
CA ASP A 75 4.96 -18.39 5.49
C ASP A 75 5.85 -18.98 6.62
N GLN A 76 7.08 -19.39 6.28
CA GLN A 76 8.03 -19.93 7.26
C GLN A 76 8.59 -18.87 8.23
N ASN A 77 8.57 -17.59 7.86
CA ASN A 77 9.05 -16.51 8.72
C ASN A 77 8.41 -15.16 8.37
N SER A 78 7.34 -14.81 9.07
CA SER A 78 6.59 -13.54 8.90
C SER A 78 7.38 -12.27 9.23
N THR A 79 8.64 -12.40 9.65
CA THR A 79 9.53 -11.26 9.91
C THR A 79 10.44 -10.92 8.73
N SER A 80 10.57 -11.80 7.74
CA SER A 80 11.47 -11.63 6.61
C SER A 80 10.68 -11.27 5.34
N ILE A 81 10.87 -10.03 4.87
CA ILE A 81 10.35 -9.58 3.58
C ILE A 81 11.17 -10.26 2.47
N ILE A 82 10.50 -11.02 1.61
CA ILE A 82 11.08 -11.63 0.41
C ILE A 82 11.15 -10.58 -0.71
N ASP A 83 10.08 -9.82 -0.89
CA ASP A 83 9.95 -8.88 -2.01
C ASP A 83 9.01 -7.72 -1.65
N VAL A 84 9.19 -6.60 -2.35
CA VAL A 84 8.38 -5.39 -2.26
C VAL A 84 8.03 -4.91 -3.66
N ILE A 85 6.75 -4.96 -4.00
CA ILE A 85 6.25 -4.61 -5.32
C ILE A 85 5.45 -3.31 -5.25
N PRO A 86 5.87 -2.22 -5.92
CA PRO A 86 5.04 -1.02 -6.03
C PRO A 86 3.65 -1.35 -6.61
N CYS A 87 2.58 -0.93 -5.94
CA CYS A 87 1.20 -1.24 -6.36
C CYS A 87 0.87 -0.82 -7.80
N PRO A 88 1.39 0.28 -8.36
CA PRO A 88 1.17 0.62 -9.77
C PRO A 88 1.65 -0.44 -10.77
N LYS A 89 2.58 -1.33 -10.39
CA LYS A 89 3.00 -2.46 -11.25
C LYS A 89 1.99 -3.61 -11.28
N LEU A 90 1.04 -3.61 -10.35
CA LEU A 90 0.01 -4.63 -10.19
C LEU A 90 -1.35 -4.14 -10.69
N GLU A 91 -1.42 -2.92 -11.24
CA GLU A 91 -2.66 -2.27 -11.66
C GLU A 91 -3.36 -3.06 -12.76
N ILE A 92 -4.67 -3.24 -12.60
CA ILE A 92 -5.56 -3.79 -13.63
C ILE A 92 -6.24 -2.61 -14.33
N VAL A 93 -5.93 -2.44 -15.61
CA VAL A 93 -6.57 -1.45 -16.49
C VAL A 93 -7.62 -2.19 -17.33
N PHE A 94 -8.87 -1.73 -17.28
CA PHE A 94 -9.98 -2.25 -18.09
C PHE A 94 -10.17 -1.40 -19.35
#